data_AF-A0A2E3NP80-F1
#
_entry.id   AF-A0A2E3NP80-F1
#
_cell.length_a   1.000
_cell.length_b   1.000
_cell.length_c   1.000
_cell.angle_alpha   90.00
_cell.angle_beta   90.00
_cell.angle_gamma   90.00
#
_symmetry.space_group_name_H-M   'P 1'
#
loop_
_entity.id
_entity.type
_entity.pdbx_description
1 polymer ?
#
loop_
_entity_poly.entity_id
_entity_poly.type
_entity_poly.pdbx_seq_one_letter_code
_entity_poly.pdbx_strand_id
1 'polypeptide(L)'
;MKTLILPFAAAGLLMTSGCVLSIGGDDHDAYDHTSVRAQERSNRDYISSISMGTPSTAVVAHLGIPDFTDVFKGEQGEYRILRYRTHRTDADGDTTRDETTPLVFLNGHLVGVGEQAITRLQ
;
A
#
# COMPACT_ATOMS: atom_id res chain seq x y z
N MET A 1 42.13 22.18 56.78
CA MET A 1 41.55 23.00 55.68
C MET A 1 40.92 21.98 54.73
N LYS A 2 39.59 21.96 54.49
CA LYS A 2 38.84 22.79 53.50
C LYS A 2 39.58 22.80 52.14
N THR A 3 39.00 22.39 51.01
CA THR A 3 37.57 22.31 50.59
C THR A 3 37.20 21.02 49.83
N LEU A 4 35.90 20.81 49.58
CA LEU A 4 35.38 19.87 48.55
C LEU A 4 35.65 20.43 47.14
N ILE A 5 35.60 19.58 46.10
CA ILE A 5 34.65 19.64 44.96
C ILE A 5 34.39 18.18 44.47
N LEU A 6 33.16 17.88 44.03
CA LEU A 6 32.81 16.68 43.27
C LEU A 6 32.16 17.12 41.93
N PRO A 7 32.58 16.61 40.76
CA PRO A 7 31.83 16.76 39.51
C PRO A 7 31.14 15.44 39.11
N PHE A 8 29.83 15.49 38.95
CA PHE A 8 29.01 14.39 38.44
C PHE A 8 29.03 14.41 36.90
N ALA A 9 29.60 13.38 36.26
CA ALA A 9 29.77 13.31 34.81
C ALA A 9 28.99 12.12 34.22
N ALA A 10 27.68 12.29 34.04
CA ALA A 10 26.87 11.36 33.27
C ALA A 10 27.07 11.62 31.76
N ALA A 11 27.68 10.67 31.06
CA ALA A 11 27.89 10.70 29.61
C ALA A 11 27.42 9.38 28.98
N GLY A 12 26.13 9.28 28.72
CA GLY A 12 25.55 8.13 28.04
C GLY A 12 25.86 8.16 26.55
N LEU A 13 26.83 7.35 26.10
CA LEU A 13 27.00 7.04 24.69
C LEU A 13 25.98 5.97 24.28
N LEU A 14 24.81 6.45 23.86
CA LEU A 14 23.89 5.66 23.04
C LEU A 14 24.68 5.10 21.86
N MET A 15 24.71 3.77 21.72
CA MET A 15 25.20 3.14 20.49
C MET A 15 24.23 3.50 19.38
N THR A 16 24.56 4.54 18.62
CA THR A 16 23.75 5.02 17.52
C THR A 16 23.64 3.93 16.47
N SER A 17 22.46 3.30 16.36
CA SER A 17 22.14 2.38 15.28
C SER A 17 22.37 3.10 13.95
N GLY A 18 23.49 2.79 13.30
CA GLY A 18 23.93 3.48 12.09
C GLY A 18 23.02 3.14 10.92
N CYS A 19 21.98 3.95 10.70
CA CYS A 19 21.24 3.97 9.44
C CYS A 19 22.19 4.45 8.33
N VAL A 20 22.90 3.51 7.72
CA VAL A 20 23.83 3.75 6.60
C VAL A 20 23.04 4.14 5.35
N LEU A 21 22.70 5.43 5.26
CA LEU A 21 22.22 6.06 4.03
C LEU A 21 23.39 6.17 3.05
N SER A 22 23.64 5.09 2.32
CA SER A 22 24.49 5.12 1.14
C SER A 22 23.78 5.91 0.04
N ILE A 23 24.34 7.06 -0.32
CA ILE A 23 23.99 7.81 -1.53
C ILE A 23 25.20 7.70 -2.46
N GLY A 24 25.23 6.62 -3.24
CA GLY A 24 25.95 6.58 -4.52
C GLY A 24 25.17 7.38 -5.57
N GLY A 25 25.87 7.92 -6.56
CA GLY A 25 25.33 8.93 -7.51
C GLY A 25 26.16 9.02 -8.89
N ASP A 26 25.50 7.89 -9.14
CA ASP A 26 25.78 7.02 -10.29
C ASP A 26 24.48 6.77 -11.06
N ASP A 27 24.52 6.86 -12.39
CA ASP A 27 23.34 6.83 -13.27
C ASP A 27 22.98 5.43 -13.79
N HIS A 28 21.74 5.31 -14.30
CA HIS A 28 21.09 4.10 -14.86
C HIS A 28 20.67 3.04 -13.83
N ASP A 29 19.44 3.19 -13.32
CA ASP A 29 18.44 2.14 -12.99
C ASP A 29 17.29 2.66 -12.09
N ALA A 30 17.39 3.89 -11.58
CA ALA A 30 16.47 4.51 -10.60
C ALA A 30 15.00 4.75 -11.04
N TYR A 31 14.58 4.26 -12.21
CA TYR A 31 13.26 4.50 -12.81
C TYR A 31 12.15 3.56 -12.28
N ASP A 32 12.53 2.36 -11.80
CA ASP A 32 11.59 1.31 -11.42
C ASP A 32 10.97 1.55 -10.01
N HIS A 33 11.78 1.48 -8.96
CA HIS A 33 11.28 1.50 -7.58
C HIS A 33 10.59 2.82 -7.16
N THR A 34 10.85 3.92 -7.90
CA THR A 34 10.22 5.22 -7.68
C THR A 34 8.81 5.27 -8.27
N SER A 35 8.59 4.67 -9.45
CA SER A 35 7.30 4.65 -10.13
C SER A 35 6.30 3.71 -9.45
N VAL A 36 6.71 2.51 -9.03
CA VAL A 36 5.85 1.56 -8.28
C VAL A 36 5.32 2.19 -6.98
N ARG A 37 6.19 2.85 -6.21
CA ARG A 37 5.80 3.56 -4.96
C ARG A 37 4.88 4.75 -5.19
N ALA A 38 4.96 5.40 -6.37
CA ALA A 38 4.05 6.45 -6.77
C ALA A 38 2.67 5.88 -7.16
N GLN A 39 2.64 4.75 -7.88
CA GLN A 39 1.40 4.05 -8.23
C GLN A 39 0.67 3.53 -7.00
N GLU A 40 1.37 2.86 -6.07
CA GLU A 40 0.81 2.41 -4.78
C GLU A 40 0.18 3.56 -3.99
N ARG A 41 0.81 4.75 -4.01
CA ARG A 41 0.27 5.97 -3.38
C ARG A 41 -0.99 6.44 -4.10
N SER A 42 -0.93 6.62 -5.42
CA SER A 42 -2.09 7.05 -6.24
C SER A 42 -3.30 6.12 -6.02
N ASN A 43 -3.06 4.81 -6.04
CA ASN A 43 -4.06 3.78 -5.80
C ASN A 43 -4.68 3.93 -4.39
N ARG A 44 -3.88 4.06 -3.33
CA ARG A 44 -4.38 4.29 -1.96
C ARG A 44 -5.17 5.60 -1.85
N ASP A 45 -4.67 6.69 -2.43
CA ASP A 45 -5.27 8.03 -2.28
C ASP A 45 -6.67 8.07 -2.94
N TYR A 46 -6.83 7.49 -4.14
CA TYR A 46 -8.14 7.32 -4.79
C TYR A 46 -9.04 6.32 -4.04
N ILE A 47 -8.51 5.15 -3.64
CA ILE A 47 -9.29 4.13 -2.90
C ILE A 47 -9.74 4.64 -1.51
N SER A 48 -9.02 5.61 -0.91
CA SER A 48 -9.43 6.25 0.35
C SER A 48 -10.61 7.23 0.21
N SER A 49 -10.88 7.69 -1.01
CA SER A 49 -11.87 8.74 -1.32
C SER A 49 -13.00 8.28 -2.25
N ILE A 50 -12.94 7.04 -2.76
CA ILE A 50 -13.98 6.43 -3.60
C ILE A 50 -15.32 6.30 -2.84
N SER A 51 -16.42 6.58 -3.54
CA SER A 51 -17.77 6.47 -2.98
C SER A 51 -18.40 5.11 -3.24
N MET A 52 -19.26 4.65 -2.33
CA MET A 52 -20.14 3.51 -2.61
C MET A 52 -21.02 3.83 -3.82
N GLY A 53 -21.30 2.82 -4.65
CA GLY A 53 -22.03 2.98 -5.91
C GLY A 53 -21.19 3.46 -7.10
N THR A 54 -19.90 3.83 -6.93
CA THR A 54 -19.03 4.18 -8.07
C THR A 54 -18.96 3.00 -9.06
N PRO A 55 -19.21 3.21 -10.37
CA PRO A 55 -19.20 2.12 -11.35
C PRO A 55 -17.77 1.66 -11.64
N SER A 56 -17.59 0.34 -11.84
CA SER A 56 -16.29 -0.29 -12.09
C SER A 56 -15.55 0.28 -13.31
N THR A 57 -16.29 0.76 -14.32
CA THR A 57 -15.73 1.45 -15.49
C THR A 57 -15.04 2.76 -15.14
N ALA A 58 -15.55 3.53 -14.18
CA ALA A 58 -14.91 4.76 -13.71
C ALA A 58 -13.67 4.47 -12.86
N VAL A 59 -13.67 3.36 -12.11
CA VAL A 59 -12.51 2.87 -11.36
C VAL A 59 -11.38 2.45 -12.30
N VAL A 60 -11.68 1.61 -13.30
CA VAL A 60 -10.69 1.19 -14.33
C VAL A 60 -10.20 2.38 -15.16
N ALA A 61 -11.04 3.39 -15.41
CA ALA A 61 -10.63 4.61 -16.10
C ALA A 61 -9.70 5.53 -15.26
N HIS A 62 -9.62 5.35 -13.94
CA HIS A 62 -8.77 6.16 -13.05
C HIS A 62 -7.53 5.40 -12.54
N LEU A 63 -7.71 4.14 -12.13
CA LEU A 63 -6.64 3.28 -11.62
C LEU A 63 -5.94 2.44 -12.70
N GLY A 64 -6.52 2.37 -13.91
CA GLY A 64 -6.02 1.52 -14.99
C GLY A 64 -6.48 0.08 -14.89
N ILE A 65 -5.68 -0.84 -15.43
CA ILE A 65 -5.95 -2.28 -15.41
C ILE A 65 -5.63 -2.83 -14.00
N PRO A 66 -6.53 -3.58 -13.36
CA PRO A 66 -6.27 -4.20 -12.06
C PRO A 66 -5.29 -5.37 -12.15
N ASP A 67 -4.42 -5.52 -11.15
CA ASP A 67 -3.46 -6.63 -11.02
C ASP A 67 -4.16 -8.01 -10.99
N PHE A 68 -5.33 -8.08 -10.34
CA PHE A 68 -6.18 -9.28 -10.33
C PHE A 68 -7.65 -8.93 -10.56
N THR A 69 -8.37 -9.83 -11.25
CA THR A 69 -9.83 -9.76 -11.43
C THR A 69 -10.45 -11.12 -11.15
N ASP A 70 -11.40 -11.16 -10.21
CA ASP A 70 -12.27 -12.32 -9.97
C ASP A 70 -13.70 -11.96 -10.35
N VAL A 71 -14.45 -12.89 -10.96
CA VAL A 71 -15.87 -12.69 -11.36
C VAL A 71 -16.66 -13.96 -11.08
N PHE A 72 -17.81 -13.82 -10.43
CA PHE A 72 -18.73 -14.92 -10.15
C PHE A 72 -20.18 -14.44 -10.04
N LYS A 73 -21.14 -15.37 -10.05
CA LYS A 73 -22.56 -15.05 -9.77
C LYS A 73 -22.90 -15.48 -8.35
N GLY A 74 -23.46 -14.56 -7.57
CA GLY A 74 -24.10 -14.83 -6.29
C GLY A 74 -25.61 -14.59 -6.39
N GLU A 75 -26.35 -14.77 -5.29
CA GLU A 75 -27.81 -14.65 -5.27
C GLU A 75 -28.32 -13.26 -5.70
N GLN A 76 -27.53 -12.21 -5.42
CA GLN A 76 -27.89 -10.82 -5.72
C GLN A 76 -27.43 -10.33 -7.11
N GLY A 77 -26.71 -11.15 -7.88
CA GLY A 77 -26.25 -10.81 -9.24
C GLY A 77 -24.80 -11.18 -9.55
N GLU A 78 -24.18 -10.47 -10.50
CA GLU A 78 -22.75 -10.63 -10.78
C GLU A 78 -21.92 -9.90 -9.72
N TYR A 79 -21.09 -10.67 -9.01
CA TYR A 79 -20.01 -10.14 -8.19
C TYR A 79 -18.71 -10.09 -8.99
N ARG A 80 -18.01 -8.97 -8.84
CA ARG A 80 -16.71 -8.73 -9.48
C ARG A 80 -15.77 -8.10 -8.47
N ILE A 81 -14.58 -8.68 -8.31
CA ILE A 81 -13.55 -8.18 -7.42
C ILE A 81 -12.40 -7.71 -8.31
N LEU A 82 -12.07 -6.42 -8.24
CA LEU A 82 -10.88 -5.85 -8.88
C LEU A 82 -9.85 -5.57 -7.79
N ARG A 83 -8.62 -6.05 -7.94
CA ARG A 83 -7.55 -5.83 -6.96
C ARG A 83 -6.48 -4.94 -7.58
N TYR A 84 -6.04 -3.93 -6.83
CA TYR A 84 -5.00 -2.98 -7.24
C TYR A 84 -3.87 -2.96 -6.21
N ARG A 85 -2.61 -2.95 -6.66
CA ARG A 85 -1.42 -2.85 -5.79
C ARG A 85 -1.49 -1.57 -4.97
N THR A 86 -1.49 -1.69 -3.63
CA THR A 86 -1.59 -0.55 -2.71
C THR A 86 -0.47 -0.49 -1.70
N HIS A 87 0.37 -1.51 -1.62
CA HIS A 87 1.56 -1.53 -0.77
C HIS A 87 2.54 -2.59 -1.27
N ARG A 88 3.62 -2.79 -0.51
CA ARG A 88 4.64 -3.79 -0.76
C ARG A 88 4.86 -4.64 0.49
N THR A 89 4.78 -5.96 0.32
CA THR A 89 5.10 -6.96 1.34
C THR A 89 6.55 -7.40 1.13
N ASP A 90 6.88 -7.83 -0.09
CA ASP A 90 8.16 -8.48 -0.42
C ASP A 90 8.94 -7.75 -1.53
N ALA A 91 10.23 -8.07 -1.62
CA ALA A 91 11.20 -7.35 -2.45
C ALA A 91 11.57 -8.07 -3.77
N ASP A 92 10.79 -9.06 -4.19
CA ASP A 92 11.07 -9.93 -5.36
C ASP A 92 10.74 -9.30 -6.72
N GLY A 93 9.66 -8.50 -6.81
CA GLY A 93 9.30 -7.71 -7.99
C GLY A 93 8.01 -8.14 -8.69
N ASP A 94 7.42 -9.28 -8.30
CA ASP A 94 6.05 -9.60 -8.68
C ASP A 94 5.04 -8.79 -7.82
N THR A 95 3.74 -8.86 -8.16
CA THR A 95 2.66 -8.37 -7.29
C THR A 95 1.86 -9.55 -6.76
N THR A 96 1.77 -9.71 -5.44
CA THR A 96 0.98 -10.76 -4.80
C THR A 96 -0.41 -10.26 -4.39
N ARG A 97 -1.33 -11.16 -4.02
CA ARG A 97 -2.70 -10.76 -3.63
C ARG A 97 -2.74 -9.99 -2.31
N ASP A 98 -1.86 -10.27 -1.37
CA ASP A 98 -1.78 -9.54 -0.10
C ASP A 98 -1.31 -8.09 -0.27
N GLU A 99 -0.44 -7.78 -1.23
CA GLU A 99 0.01 -6.42 -1.58
C GLU A 99 -1.07 -5.51 -2.19
N THR A 100 -2.26 -6.07 -2.48
CA THR A 100 -3.34 -5.39 -3.18
C THR A 100 -4.52 -5.08 -2.26
N THR A 101 -5.21 -3.98 -2.53
CA THR A 101 -6.53 -3.72 -1.94
C THR A 101 -7.63 -4.12 -2.95
N PRO A 102 -8.56 -5.01 -2.57
CA PRO A 102 -9.70 -5.35 -3.41
C PRO A 102 -10.80 -4.30 -3.35
N LEU A 103 -11.48 -4.14 -4.47
CA LEU A 103 -12.68 -3.36 -4.67
C LEU A 103 -13.77 -4.33 -5.13
N VAL A 104 -14.84 -4.46 -4.32
CA VAL A 104 -15.94 -5.39 -4.55
C VAL A 104 -17.09 -4.65 -5.22
N PHE A 105 -17.51 -5.15 -6.38
CA PHE A 105 -18.62 -4.63 -7.17
C PHE A 105 -19.74 -5.66 -7.25
N LEU A 106 -20.99 -5.19 -7.15
CA LEU A 106 -22.19 -5.96 -7.43
C LEU A 106 -22.90 -5.32 -8.62
N ASN A 107 -23.19 -6.10 -9.66
CA ASN A 107 -23.83 -5.64 -10.90
C ASN A 107 -23.18 -4.35 -11.45
N GLY A 108 -21.84 -4.32 -11.43
CA GLY A 108 -21.01 -3.21 -11.94
C GLY A 108 -20.77 -2.03 -10.97
N HIS A 109 -21.40 -1.99 -9.80
CA HIS A 109 -21.36 -0.84 -8.87
C HIS A 109 -20.64 -1.21 -7.57
N LEU A 110 -19.79 -0.30 -7.03
CA LEU A 110 -18.98 -0.58 -5.84
C LEU A 110 -19.86 -0.78 -4.60
N VAL A 111 -19.66 -1.89 -3.90
CA VAL A 111 -20.35 -2.26 -2.65
C VAL A 111 -19.41 -2.50 -1.46
N GLY A 112 -18.09 -2.53 -1.67
CA GLY A 112 -17.13 -2.62 -0.58
C GLY A 112 -15.66 -2.51 -0.99
N VAL A 113 -14.79 -2.30 -0.01
CA VAL A 113 -13.34 -2.10 -0.15
C VAL A 113 -12.59 -2.92 0.91
N GLY A 114 -11.44 -3.50 0.55
CA GLY A 114 -10.59 -4.28 1.46
C GLY A 114 -11.08 -5.71 1.71
N GLU A 115 -10.25 -6.57 2.33
CA GLU A 115 -10.60 -7.99 2.57
C GLU A 115 -11.91 -8.17 3.36
N GLN A 116 -12.24 -7.21 4.22
CA GLN A 116 -13.50 -7.19 4.99
C GLN A 116 -14.75 -7.11 4.10
N ALA A 117 -14.63 -6.64 2.86
CA ALA A 117 -15.70 -6.74 1.87
C ALA A 117 -15.79 -8.14 1.24
N ILE A 118 -14.65 -8.84 1.04
CA ILE A 118 -14.61 -10.20 0.48
C ILE A 118 -15.16 -11.22 1.48
N THR A 119 -14.83 -11.11 2.78
CA THR A 119 -15.34 -12.03 3.82
C THR A 119 -16.87 -11.95 3.98
N ARG A 120 -17.54 -10.94 3.40
CA ARG A 120 -19.00 -10.81 3.35
C ARG A 120 -19.64 -11.43 2.09
N LEU A 121 -18.84 -12.09 1.26
CA LEU A 121 -19.26 -12.83 0.04
C LEU A 121 -19.22 -14.35 0.25
N GLN A 122 -18.93 -14.81 1.47
CA GLN A 122 -18.77 -16.21 1.88
C GLN A 122 -19.90 -16.63 2.83
#